data_AF-A0A2V9BF12-F1
#
_entry.id   AF-A0A2V9BF12-F1
#
_cell.length_a   1.000
_cell.length_b   1.000
_cell.length_c   1.000
_cell.angle_alpha   90.00
_cell.angle_beta   90.00
_cell.angle_gamma   90.00
#
_symmetry.space_group_name_H-M   'P 1'
#
loop_
_entity.id
_entity.type
_entity.pdbx_description
1 polymer ?
#
loop_
_entity_poly.entity_id
_entity_poly.type
_entity_poly.pdbx_seq_one_letter_code
_entity_poly.pdbx_strand_id
1 'polypeptide(L)'
;MLKLRKVEITGFKSFCERTVVTFSGTGTTCIVGPNGCGKSNVVDAISWVLGEQSHKSLRAGRMSDCIFNGTVKRPPMGLAEVTITMEDPELAEAARFVIEGTTEESQENDSAESQSTEGLAETDRILADVPASAPTDEGAQPDAPLSEEGVAASTEAGRPEFLKSKRKKKVDKPALVTKPGEVVVSRRLYRSGQSEYLINGRVARLRDIQDMFMGVGLGPDSYAIIEQGRIGQILSTK
;
A
#
# COMPACT_ATOMS: atom_id res chain seq x y z
N MET A 1 -7.98 -8.13 -18.67
CA MET A 1 -8.12 -6.65 -18.76
C MET A 1 -8.73 -6.09 -17.48
N LEU A 2 -8.02 -5.20 -16.78
CA LEU A 2 -8.45 -4.60 -15.51
C LEU A 2 -9.87 -4.00 -15.54
N LYS A 3 -10.71 -4.41 -14.59
CA LYS A 3 -12.05 -3.88 -14.33
C LYS A 3 -12.05 -3.04 -13.05
N LEU A 4 -12.67 -1.85 -13.08
CA LEU A 4 -12.87 -1.06 -11.86
C LEU A 4 -13.90 -1.76 -10.96
N ARG A 5 -13.51 -2.03 -9.71
CA ARG A 5 -14.27 -2.78 -8.70
C ARG A 5 -14.79 -1.88 -7.58
N LYS A 6 -13.96 -0.94 -7.14
CA LYS A 6 -14.22 -0.08 -5.97
C LYS A 6 -13.53 1.26 -6.11
N VAL A 7 -14.17 2.31 -5.59
CA VAL A 7 -13.55 3.63 -5.36
C VAL A 7 -13.89 4.06 -3.94
N GLU A 8 -12.86 4.34 -3.14
CA GLU A 8 -12.97 4.88 -1.79
C GLU A 8 -12.52 6.34 -1.80
N ILE A 9 -13.34 7.26 -1.30
CA ILE A 9 -13.13 8.70 -1.38
C ILE A 9 -13.20 9.29 0.04
N THR A 10 -12.15 9.97 0.50
CA THR A 10 -12.09 10.58 1.83
C THR A 10 -11.45 11.96 1.76
N GLY A 11 -12.14 13.00 2.23
CA GLY A 11 -11.66 14.38 2.22
C GLY A 11 -11.50 15.03 0.85
N PHE A 12 -12.06 14.44 -0.22
CA PHE A 12 -11.96 14.97 -1.58
C PHE A 12 -13.19 15.80 -1.97
N LYS A 13 -13.00 17.07 -2.32
CA LYS A 13 -14.03 18.05 -2.77
C LYS A 13 -15.29 18.12 -1.89
N SER A 14 -16.29 17.27 -2.16
CA SER A 14 -17.59 17.19 -1.44
C SER A 14 -17.62 16.09 -0.37
N PHE A 15 -16.74 15.10 -0.49
CA PHE A 15 -16.75 13.87 0.31
C PHE A 15 -15.92 14.07 1.58
N CYS A 16 -16.51 14.70 2.60
CA CYS A 16 -15.87 14.86 3.92
C CYS A 16 -15.69 13.52 4.64
N GLU A 17 -16.65 12.62 4.50
CA GLU A 17 -16.67 11.30 5.14
C GLU A 17 -16.26 10.21 4.14
N ARG A 18 -15.69 9.12 4.66
CA ARG A 18 -15.19 7.98 3.88
C ARG A 18 -16.32 7.34 3.09
N THR A 19 -16.43 7.74 1.82
CA THR A 19 -17.46 7.30 0.88
C THR A 19 -16.92 6.13 0.08
N VAL A 20 -17.70 5.05 -0.06
CA VAL A 20 -17.32 3.87 -0.84
C VAL A 20 -18.31 3.67 -1.97
N VAL A 21 -17.82 3.64 -3.20
CA VAL A 21 -18.58 3.32 -4.41
C VAL A 21 -18.10 1.96 -4.92
N THR A 22 -19.02 1.00 -5.01
CA THR A 22 -18.76 -0.34 -5.56
C THR A 22 -19.31 -0.44 -6.98
N PHE A 23 -18.58 -1.11 -7.86
CA PHE A 23 -18.92 -1.29 -9.27
C PHE A 23 -19.02 -2.78 -9.56
N SER A 24 -20.03 -3.20 -10.34
CA SER A 24 -20.33 -4.62 -10.56
C SER A 24 -19.30 -5.36 -11.44
N GLY A 25 -18.32 -4.66 -12.04
CA GLY A 25 -17.34 -5.22 -12.97
C GLY A 25 -17.91 -5.66 -14.34
N THR A 26 -19.24 -5.66 -14.49
CA THR A 26 -19.97 -6.00 -15.71
C THR A 26 -21.18 -5.08 -15.91
N GLY A 27 -21.61 -4.89 -17.16
CA GLY A 27 -22.75 -4.05 -17.50
C GLY A 27 -22.54 -2.55 -17.22
N THR A 28 -23.64 -1.81 -17.08
CA THR A 28 -23.65 -0.35 -16.90
C THR A 28 -23.92 0.02 -15.45
N THR A 29 -23.01 0.79 -14.82
CA THR A 29 -23.21 1.34 -13.47
C THR A 29 -23.67 2.80 -13.57
N CYS A 30 -24.85 3.13 -13.02
CA CYS A 30 -25.43 4.47 -13.07
C CYS A 30 -25.30 5.20 -11.71
N ILE A 31 -24.67 6.37 -11.68
CA ILE A 31 -24.55 7.22 -10.48
C ILE A 31 -25.56 8.37 -10.57
N VAL A 32 -26.64 8.29 -9.77
CA VAL A 32 -27.76 9.24 -9.77
C VAL A 32 -27.87 10.00 -8.44
N GLY A 33 -28.64 11.11 -8.43
CA GLY A 33 -28.87 11.92 -7.23
C GLY A 33 -29.09 13.41 -7.53
N PRO A 34 -29.41 14.25 -6.52
CA PRO A 34 -29.74 15.66 -6.70
C PRO A 34 -28.62 16.52 -7.32
N ASN A 35 -28.95 17.73 -7.74
CA ASN A 35 -27.94 18.70 -8.17
C ASN A 35 -27.10 19.17 -6.96
N GLY A 36 -25.80 19.39 -7.19
CA GLY A 36 -24.85 19.75 -6.14
C GLY A 36 -24.35 18.61 -5.24
N CYS A 37 -24.94 17.40 -5.26
CA CYS A 37 -24.54 16.31 -4.33
C CYS A 37 -23.18 15.64 -4.63
N GLY A 38 -22.38 16.17 -5.56
CA GLY A 38 -21.02 15.68 -5.82
C GLY A 38 -20.90 14.51 -6.81
N LYS A 39 -21.95 14.10 -7.54
CA LYS A 39 -21.91 13.02 -8.54
C LYS A 39 -20.67 13.08 -9.45
N SER A 40 -20.45 14.22 -10.10
CA SER A 40 -19.33 14.44 -11.01
C SER A 40 -17.97 14.48 -10.31
N ASN A 41 -17.94 14.76 -8.99
CA ASN A 41 -16.73 14.70 -8.18
C ASN A 41 -16.28 13.24 -7.93
N VAL A 42 -17.12 12.24 -8.19
CA VAL A 42 -16.68 10.83 -8.27
C VAL A 42 -15.81 10.61 -9.51
N VAL A 43 -16.18 11.21 -10.65
CA VAL A 43 -15.38 11.13 -11.88
C VAL A 43 -14.06 11.87 -11.70
N ASP A 44 -14.09 13.11 -11.18
CA ASP A 44 -12.86 13.85 -10.85
C ASP A 44 -11.93 13.05 -9.92
N ALA A 45 -12.49 12.33 -8.93
CA ALA A 45 -11.71 11.51 -8.01
C ALA A 45 -11.00 10.33 -8.71
N ILE A 46 -11.66 9.71 -9.70
CA ILE A 46 -11.07 8.65 -10.53
C ILE A 46 -10.00 9.24 -11.45
N SER A 47 -10.31 10.30 -12.20
CA SER A 47 -9.35 11.04 -13.05
C SER A 47 -8.08 11.42 -12.27
N TRP A 48 -8.26 11.91 -11.04
CA TRP A 48 -7.19 12.32 -10.14
C TRP A 48 -6.29 11.17 -9.67
N VAL A 49 -6.82 9.98 -9.38
CA VAL A 49 -5.99 8.82 -8.99
C VAL A 49 -5.27 8.22 -10.20
N LEU A 50 -5.88 8.26 -11.39
CA LEU A 50 -5.28 7.77 -12.65
C LEU A 50 -4.17 8.67 -13.21
N GLY A 51 -3.86 9.78 -12.55
CA GLY A 51 -2.66 10.58 -12.83
C GLY A 51 -2.91 12.04 -13.18
N GLU A 52 -4.16 12.51 -13.27
CA GLU A 52 -4.47 13.88 -13.67
C GLU A 52 -3.79 14.92 -12.75
N GLN A 53 -2.99 15.80 -13.34
CA GLN A 53 -2.27 16.88 -12.65
C GLN A 53 -2.98 18.24 -12.77
N SER A 54 -3.80 18.42 -13.81
CA SER A 54 -4.46 19.67 -14.12
C SER A 54 -5.63 19.92 -13.18
N HIS A 55 -5.43 20.83 -12.21
CA HIS A 55 -6.53 21.31 -11.35
C HIS A 55 -7.69 21.90 -12.17
N LYS A 56 -7.44 22.44 -13.37
CA LYS A 56 -8.46 22.94 -14.30
C LYS A 56 -9.33 21.82 -14.87
N SER A 57 -8.71 20.69 -15.24
CA SER A 57 -9.41 19.47 -15.69
C SER A 57 -10.32 18.95 -14.58
N LEU A 58 -9.76 18.86 -13.36
CA LEU A 58 -10.45 18.53 -12.11
C LEU A 58 -11.38 19.65 -11.60
N ARG A 59 -11.75 20.62 -12.43
CA ARG A 59 -12.73 21.69 -12.14
C ARG A 59 -12.50 22.39 -10.79
N ALA A 60 -11.24 22.68 -10.47
CA ALA A 60 -10.77 23.27 -9.22
C ALA A 60 -9.93 24.53 -9.47
N GLY A 61 -10.03 25.53 -8.59
CA GLY A 61 -9.28 26.79 -8.70
C GLY A 61 -7.77 26.60 -8.53
N ARG A 62 -7.39 25.72 -7.59
CA ARG A 62 -6.03 25.28 -7.27
C ARG A 62 -6.05 23.80 -6.91
N MET A 63 -4.90 23.12 -6.95
CA MET A 63 -4.78 21.72 -6.51
C MET A 63 -5.20 21.52 -5.04
N SER A 64 -4.99 22.53 -4.17
CA SER A 64 -5.47 22.54 -2.78
C SER A 64 -6.98 22.34 -2.63
N ASP A 65 -7.76 22.74 -3.63
CA ASP A 65 -9.22 22.78 -3.57
C ASP A 65 -9.84 21.41 -3.93
N CYS A 66 -8.99 20.45 -4.30
CA CYS A 66 -9.33 19.03 -4.27
C CYS A 66 -9.54 18.53 -2.84
N ILE A 67 -9.02 19.21 -1.81
CA ILE A 67 -9.25 18.88 -0.40
C ILE A 67 -10.51 19.58 0.12
N PHE A 68 -11.37 18.85 0.84
CA PHE A 68 -12.60 19.35 1.46
C PHE A 68 -12.33 20.63 2.29
N ASN A 69 -12.85 21.76 1.81
CA ASN A 69 -12.64 23.11 2.37
C ASN A 69 -13.56 23.44 3.57
N GLY A 70 -14.36 22.50 4.03
CA GLY A 70 -15.33 22.73 5.11
C GLY A 70 -16.68 23.22 4.61
N THR A 71 -17.64 23.25 5.53
CA THR A 71 -18.98 23.83 5.39
C THR A 71 -19.42 24.38 6.75
N VAL A 72 -20.53 25.12 6.82
CA VAL A 72 -21.12 25.60 8.09
C VAL A 72 -21.33 24.47 9.13
N LYS A 73 -21.46 23.21 8.68
CA LYS A 73 -21.69 22.04 9.55
C LYS A 73 -20.47 21.13 9.76
N ARG A 74 -19.35 21.30 9.04
CA ARG A 74 -18.18 20.40 9.06
C ARG A 74 -16.87 21.15 8.84
N PRO A 75 -15.81 20.93 9.63
CA PRO A 75 -14.53 21.63 9.47
C PRO A 75 -13.80 21.25 8.17
N PRO A 76 -12.85 22.08 7.69
CA PRO A 76 -11.96 21.72 6.60
C PRO A 76 -11.06 20.53 6.96
N MET A 77 -10.70 19.72 5.96
CA MET A 77 -9.79 18.59 6.14
C MET A 77 -8.35 18.93 5.76
N GLY A 78 -7.41 18.25 6.43
CA GLY A 78 -5.96 18.40 6.20
C GLY A 78 -5.40 17.55 5.05
N LEU A 79 -6.18 16.58 4.57
CA LEU A 79 -5.81 15.54 3.61
C LEU A 79 -7.02 15.22 2.72
N ALA A 80 -6.79 15.04 1.42
CA ALA A 80 -7.64 14.23 0.54
C ALA A 80 -6.94 12.90 0.26
N GLU A 81 -7.66 11.79 0.39
CA GLU A 81 -7.22 10.45 0.02
C GLU A 81 -8.32 9.78 -0.84
N VAL A 82 -7.92 9.32 -2.02
CA VAL A 82 -8.78 8.53 -2.91
C VAL A 82 -8.04 7.25 -3.26
N THR A 83 -8.73 6.13 -3.15
CA THR A 83 -8.20 4.79 -3.43
C THR A 83 -9.12 4.09 -4.42
N ILE A 84 -8.58 3.66 -5.55
CA ILE A 84 -9.29 2.85 -6.54
C ILE A 84 -8.80 1.39 -6.43
N THR A 85 -9.72 0.45 -6.59
CA THR A 85 -9.43 -0.98 -6.63
C THR A 85 -9.89 -1.54 -7.97
N MET A 86 -8.99 -2.23 -8.66
CA MET A 86 -9.26 -2.93 -9.90
C MET A 86 -9.01 -4.44 -9.72
N GLU A 87 -9.74 -5.24 -10.47
CA GLU A 87 -9.61 -6.70 -10.52
C GLU A 87 -9.38 -7.10 -11.98
N ASP A 88 -8.33 -7.86 -12.29
CA ASP A 88 -8.19 -8.48 -13.62
C ASP A 88 -9.02 -9.78 -13.63
N PRO A 89 -10.10 -9.89 -14.42
CA PRO A 89 -10.97 -11.07 -14.40
C PRO A 89 -10.21 -12.35 -14.74
N GLU A 90 -9.27 -12.30 -15.68
CA GLU A 90 -8.50 -13.48 -16.13
C GLU A 90 -7.66 -14.05 -14.98
N LEU A 91 -6.95 -13.18 -14.25
CA LEU A 91 -6.11 -13.59 -13.12
C LEU A 91 -6.95 -13.89 -11.86
N ALA A 92 -8.11 -13.26 -11.69
CA ALA A 92 -9.03 -13.54 -10.59
C ALA A 92 -9.78 -14.88 -10.76
N GLU A 93 -10.14 -15.26 -11.99
CA GLU A 93 -10.74 -16.56 -12.30
C GLU A 93 -9.71 -17.68 -12.17
N ALA A 94 -8.49 -17.50 -12.70
CA ALA A 94 -7.39 -18.44 -12.50
C ALA A 94 -7.02 -18.61 -11.01
N ALA A 95 -7.01 -17.53 -10.23
CA ALA A 95 -6.73 -17.60 -8.80
C ALA A 95 -7.83 -18.31 -8.00
N ARG A 96 -9.10 -18.17 -8.38
CA ARG A 96 -10.20 -18.94 -7.77
C ARG A 96 -10.03 -20.42 -8.06
N PHE A 97 -9.82 -20.79 -9.33
CA PHE A 97 -9.60 -22.19 -9.73
C PHE A 97 -8.44 -22.86 -8.98
N VAL A 98 -7.30 -22.17 -8.82
CA VAL A 98 -6.16 -22.72 -8.06
C VAL A 98 -6.47 -22.87 -6.58
N ILE A 99 -7.12 -21.87 -5.95
CA ILE A 99 -7.47 -21.94 -4.52
C ILE A 99 -8.51 -23.03 -4.28
N GLU A 100 -9.57 -23.07 -5.09
CA GLU A 100 -10.66 -24.06 -4.99
C GLU A 100 -10.14 -25.48 -5.22
N GLY A 101 -9.30 -25.71 -6.24
CA GLY A 101 -8.66 -27.00 -6.49
C GLY A 101 -7.77 -27.49 -5.33
N THR A 102 -7.01 -26.60 -4.67
CA THR A 102 -6.22 -27.00 -3.49
C THR A 102 -7.06 -27.40 -2.27
N THR A 103 -8.35 -27.02 -2.23
CA THR A 103 -9.27 -27.47 -1.17
C THR A 103 -9.80 -28.89 -1.39
N GLU A 104 -9.92 -29.36 -2.64
CA GLU A 104 -10.47 -30.69 -2.94
C GLU A 104 -9.45 -31.81 -2.66
N GLU A 105 -8.16 -31.59 -2.95
CA GLU A 105 -7.07 -32.54 -2.61
C GLU A 105 -6.80 -32.69 -1.10
N SER A 106 -7.51 -31.93 -0.24
CA SER A 106 -7.25 -31.85 1.21
C SER A 106 -8.22 -32.66 2.10
N GLN A 107 -9.12 -33.49 1.54
CA GLN A 107 -10.10 -34.27 2.34
C GLN A 107 -10.16 -35.79 2.08
N GLU A 108 -9.47 -36.34 1.08
CA GLU A 108 -9.41 -37.79 0.84
C GLU A 108 -8.00 -38.38 1.08
N ASN A 109 -7.51 -38.39 2.33
CA ASN A 109 -6.37 -39.24 2.75
C ASN A 109 -6.14 -39.33 4.29
N ASP A 110 -7.19 -39.39 5.13
CA ASP A 110 -7.04 -39.63 6.58
C ASP A 110 -8.09 -40.61 7.14
N SER A 111 -8.08 -41.87 6.66
CA SER A 111 -8.93 -42.95 7.19
C SER A 111 -8.48 -44.38 6.80
N ALA A 112 -7.20 -44.72 6.98
CA ALA A 112 -6.71 -46.10 6.81
C ALA A 112 -5.70 -46.56 7.89
N GLU A 113 -6.21 -47.37 8.82
CA GLU A 113 -5.54 -48.42 9.61
C GLU A 113 -4.14 -48.17 10.23
N SER A 114 -4.12 -48.12 11.57
CA SER A 114 -3.00 -48.62 12.39
C SER A 114 -3.48 -49.06 13.78
N GLN A 115 -4.01 -50.29 13.86
CA GLN A 115 -4.26 -50.98 15.13
C GLN A 115 -3.75 -52.43 15.05
N SER A 116 -2.47 -52.63 15.35
CA SER A 116 -1.95 -53.92 15.82
C SER A 116 -1.88 -53.90 17.34
N THR A 117 -2.43 -54.94 17.97
CA THR A 117 -2.41 -55.14 19.43
C THR A 117 -1.15 -55.89 19.89
N GLU A 118 -1.07 -56.05 21.21
CA GLU A 118 -0.18 -56.94 21.97
C GLU A 118 1.19 -56.36 22.39
N GLY A 119 1.73 -56.95 23.46
CA GLY A 119 2.91 -56.51 24.21
C GLY A 119 3.47 -57.66 25.04
N LEU A 120 4.09 -57.36 26.19
CA LEU A 120 5.05 -58.22 26.93
C LEU A 120 6.34 -58.42 26.11
N ALA A 121 7.57 -58.42 26.61
CA ALA A 121 8.22 -58.22 27.91
C ALA A 121 9.72 -58.53 27.64
N GLU A 122 10.53 -58.67 28.70
CA GLU A 122 11.87 -59.28 28.69
C GLU A 122 13.02 -58.56 27.93
N THR A 123 13.86 -57.88 28.73
CA THR A 123 15.34 -57.74 28.69
C THR A 123 16.14 -58.29 27.48
N ASP A 124 17.26 -57.69 27.06
CA ASP A 124 18.41 -57.37 27.92
C ASP A 124 19.44 -56.43 27.25
N ARG A 125 19.94 -55.42 27.99
CA ARG A 125 21.39 -55.19 28.27
C ARG A 125 21.64 -53.93 29.09
N ILE A 126 22.38 -54.08 30.18
CA ILE A 126 22.68 -53.06 31.19
C ILE A 126 24.19 -52.75 31.17
N LEU A 127 24.56 -51.59 31.74
CA LEU A 127 25.89 -51.05 32.06
C LEU A 127 26.62 -50.30 30.91
N ALA A 128 27.40 -49.25 31.19
CA ALA A 128 27.93 -48.81 32.49
C ALA A 128 27.65 -47.33 32.84
N ASP A 129 27.95 -46.96 34.09
CA ASP A 129 27.65 -45.68 34.72
C ASP A 129 28.91 -44.79 34.87
N VAL A 130 28.70 -43.46 34.92
CA VAL A 130 29.41 -42.36 35.64
C VAL A 130 30.86 -42.61 36.13
N PRO A 131 31.83 -41.68 35.89
CA PRO A 131 31.70 -40.30 36.40
C PRO A 131 32.25 -39.14 35.54
N ALA A 132 31.99 -37.92 36.03
CA ALA A 132 32.44 -36.66 35.44
C ALA A 132 33.70 -36.08 36.13
N SER A 133 34.53 -35.37 35.35
CA SER A 133 35.51 -34.39 35.87
C SER A 133 35.99 -33.43 34.78
N ALA A 134 36.10 -32.14 35.12
CA ALA A 134 36.89 -31.08 34.48
C ALA A 134 38.01 -30.65 35.46
N PRO A 135 39.02 -29.78 35.17
CA PRO A 135 39.26 -28.83 34.05
C PRO A 135 40.46 -29.30 33.16
N THR A 136 41.34 -28.54 32.50
CA THR A 136 41.76 -27.10 32.40
C THR A 136 42.40 -26.89 31.01
N ASP A 137 42.15 -25.79 30.29
CA ASP A 137 42.90 -24.50 30.24
C ASP A 137 44.35 -24.54 29.68
N GLU A 138 44.50 -24.01 28.46
CA GLU A 138 45.65 -23.26 27.89
C GLU A 138 45.08 -22.43 26.69
N GLY A 139 45.57 -21.24 26.30
CA GLY A 139 46.56 -20.33 26.91
C GLY A 139 46.92 -19.13 25.99
N ALA A 140 47.49 -18.07 26.59
CA ALA A 140 48.27 -16.96 25.98
C ALA A 140 47.64 -15.93 24.99
N GLN A 141 47.64 -14.65 25.41
CA GLN A 141 48.04 -13.48 24.58
C GLN A 141 49.47 -13.05 24.98
N PRO A 142 50.18 -12.23 24.18
CA PRO A 142 50.16 -10.75 24.31
C PRO A 142 50.13 -10.06 22.91
N ASP A 143 50.51 -8.81 22.60
CA ASP A 143 51.13 -7.67 23.34
C ASP A 143 50.75 -6.30 22.67
N ALA A 144 51.38 -5.19 23.08
CA ALA A 144 51.24 -3.83 22.54
C ALA A 144 52.33 -3.46 21.48
N PRO A 145 52.39 -2.22 20.92
CA PRO A 145 52.94 -1.06 21.67
C PRO A 145 52.38 0.36 21.34
N LEU A 146 52.56 1.29 22.30
CA LEU A 146 53.14 2.68 22.25
C LEU A 146 52.98 3.58 20.97
N SER A 147 52.92 4.93 21.04
CA SER A 147 52.96 5.93 22.14
C SER A 147 52.46 7.32 21.66
N GLU A 148 52.26 8.26 22.59
CA GLU A 148 51.96 9.69 22.33
C GLU A 148 53.24 10.57 22.22
N GLU A 149 53.16 11.74 21.58
CA GLU A 149 53.51 13.06 22.18
C GLU A 149 53.33 14.27 21.22
N GLY A 150 52.55 15.28 21.66
CA GLY A 150 52.80 16.73 21.44
C GLY A 150 52.67 17.38 20.04
N VAL A 151 52.50 18.71 19.89
CA VAL A 151 52.07 19.83 20.78
C VAL A 151 51.50 20.95 19.88
N ALA A 152 50.39 21.63 20.24
CA ALA A 152 50.13 23.08 20.06
C ALA A 152 48.64 23.46 20.20
N ALA A 153 48.36 24.65 20.77
CA ALA A 153 47.02 25.21 20.98
C ALA A 153 46.41 25.80 19.67
N SER A 154 45.11 26.06 19.57
CA SER A 154 44.52 27.26 20.20
C SER A 154 43.01 27.45 19.95
N THR A 155 42.40 28.30 20.81
CA THR A 155 41.11 29.01 20.64
C THR A 155 39.82 28.21 20.83
N GLU A 156 39.20 28.37 22.00
CA GLU A 156 37.79 28.05 22.24
C GLU A 156 36.85 29.10 21.63
N ALA A 157 35.73 28.66 21.05
CA ALA A 157 34.58 29.51 20.77
C ALA A 157 33.29 28.70 20.98
N GLY A 158 32.57 28.99 22.06
CA GLY A 158 31.51 28.11 22.58
C GLY A 158 30.29 27.97 21.66
N ARG A 159 29.76 26.74 21.56
CA ARG A 159 28.45 26.44 20.97
C ARG A 159 27.85 25.21 21.67
N PRO A 160 26.69 25.33 22.34
CA PRO A 160 26.16 24.23 23.14
C PRO A 160 25.63 23.08 22.26
N GLU A 161 25.89 21.83 22.68
CA GLU A 161 25.02 20.70 22.31
C GLU A 161 23.59 21.00 22.81
N PHE A 162 22.57 20.54 22.06
CA PHE A 162 21.40 19.78 22.55
C PHE A 162 20.29 19.71 21.49
N LEU A 163 20.55 18.98 20.39
CA LEU A 163 19.52 18.64 19.40
C LEU A 163 19.81 17.27 18.77
N LYS A 164 19.88 16.23 19.61
CA LYS A 164 20.00 14.83 19.19
C LYS A 164 18.72 14.39 18.48
N SER A 165 18.67 14.64 17.17
CA SER A 165 17.53 14.37 16.30
C SER A 165 17.27 12.86 16.18
N LYS A 166 16.38 12.34 17.04
CA LYS A 166 15.93 10.95 16.99
C LYS A 166 15.40 10.63 15.59
N ARG A 167 16.19 9.89 14.80
CA ARG A 167 15.77 9.30 13.51
C ARG A 167 14.48 8.53 13.75
N LYS A 168 13.34 9.10 13.36
CA LYS A 168 12.03 8.50 13.53
C LYS A 168 11.97 7.28 12.61
N LYS A 169 12.18 6.09 13.19
CA LYS A 169 12.13 4.79 12.50
C LYS A 169 10.86 4.77 11.65
N LYS A 170 11.00 4.59 10.33
CA LYS A 170 9.83 4.37 9.48
C LYS A 170 9.12 3.15 10.04
N VAL A 171 7.87 3.34 10.47
CA VAL A 171 6.96 2.23 10.68
C VAL A 171 6.46 1.89 9.30
N ASP A 172 7.02 0.83 8.71
CA ASP A 172 6.55 0.34 7.42
C ASP A 172 5.10 -0.10 7.58
N LYS A 173 4.19 0.74 7.09
CA LYS A 173 2.76 0.52 7.11
C LYS A 173 2.52 -0.81 6.39
N PRO A 174 1.84 -1.80 7.01
CA PRO A 174 1.68 -3.11 6.38
C PRO A 174 1.06 -2.93 5.00
N ALA A 175 1.72 -3.49 3.99
CA ALA A 175 1.19 -3.50 2.63
C ALA A 175 -0.19 -4.16 2.67
N LEU A 176 -1.14 -3.63 1.90
CA LEU A 176 -2.46 -4.23 1.87
C LEU A 176 -2.32 -5.63 1.25
N VAL A 177 -2.77 -6.65 1.99
CA VAL A 177 -2.86 -8.02 1.47
C VAL A 177 -4.04 -8.05 0.49
N THR A 178 -3.77 -7.60 -0.74
CA THR A 178 -4.69 -7.63 -1.86
C THR A 178 -4.88 -9.06 -2.33
N LYS A 179 -6.06 -9.39 -2.89
CA LYS A 179 -6.25 -10.70 -3.52
C LYS A 179 -5.33 -10.86 -4.73
N PRO A 180 -4.99 -12.10 -5.14
CA PRO A 180 -4.41 -12.33 -6.46
C PRO A 180 -5.33 -11.74 -7.55
N GLY A 181 -4.76 -11.04 -8.53
CA GLY A 181 -5.53 -10.29 -9.53
C GLY A 181 -6.09 -8.93 -9.08
N GLU A 182 -5.97 -8.55 -7.81
CA GLU A 182 -6.47 -7.27 -7.28
C GLU A 182 -5.35 -6.22 -7.16
N VAL A 183 -5.54 -5.06 -7.80
CA VAL A 183 -4.62 -3.92 -7.80
C VAL A 183 -5.29 -2.73 -7.11
N VAL A 184 -4.64 -2.18 -6.10
CA VAL A 184 -5.11 -1.04 -5.31
C VAL A 184 -4.19 0.14 -5.54
N VAL A 185 -4.70 1.22 -6.14
CA VAL A 185 -3.96 2.47 -6.33
C VAL A 185 -4.58 3.55 -5.44
N SER A 186 -3.76 4.18 -4.59
CA SER A 186 -4.16 5.31 -3.75
C SER A 186 -3.41 6.57 -4.15
N ARG A 187 -4.09 7.72 -4.14
CA ARG A 187 -3.47 9.05 -4.16
C ARG A 187 -3.85 9.82 -2.90
N ARG A 188 -2.85 10.41 -2.25
CA ARG A 188 -2.99 11.35 -1.13
C ARG A 188 -2.54 12.75 -1.55
N LEU A 189 -3.15 13.77 -0.97
CA LEU A 189 -2.73 15.16 -1.07
C LEU A 189 -3.00 15.91 0.24
N TYR A 190 -1.93 16.46 0.81
CA TYR A 190 -1.94 17.20 2.06
C TYR A 190 -2.08 18.70 1.82
N ARG A 191 -2.60 19.46 2.80
CA ARG A 191 -2.67 20.93 2.76
C ARG A 191 -1.32 21.63 2.55
N SER A 192 -0.21 20.95 2.83
CA SER A 192 1.16 21.39 2.55
C SER A 192 1.57 21.30 1.06
N GLY A 193 0.67 20.89 0.16
CA GLY A 193 0.96 20.68 -1.26
C GLY A 193 1.67 19.36 -1.57
N GLN A 194 2.10 18.60 -0.55
CA GLN A 194 2.68 17.27 -0.72
C GLN A 194 1.62 16.29 -1.24
N SER A 195 1.97 15.49 -2.26
CA SER A 195 1.12 14.42 -2.79
C SER A 195 1.93 13.12 -2.84
N GLU A 196 1.28 12.01 -2.45
CA GLU A 196 1.86 10.67 -2.37
C GLU A 196 0.99 9.71 -3.18
N TYR A 197 1.61 8.87 -4.01
CA TYR A 197 0.96 7.73 -4.65
C TYR A 197 1.34 6.44 -3.92
N LEU A 198 0.41 5.49 -3.87
CA LEU A 198 0.66 4.15 -3.34
C LEU A 198 0.07 3.08 -4.27
N ILE A 199 0.81 1.99 -4.48
CA ILE A 199 0.36 0.77 -5.14
C ILE A 199 0.37 -0.34 -4.08
N ASN A 200 -0.78 -1.00 -3.85
CA ASN A 200 -0.98 -2.04 -2.83
C ASN A 200 -0.47 -1.64 -1.43
N GLY A 201 -0.57 -0.35 -1.10
CA GLY A 201 -0.09 0.24 0.16
C GLY A 201 1.40 0.61 0.21
N ARG A 202 2.20 0.27 -0.80
CA ARG A 202 3.61 0.68 -0.94
C ARG A 202 3.72 2.01 -1.68
N VAL A 203 4.63 2.91 -1.28
CA VAL A 203 4.83 4.21 -1.94
C VAL A 203 5.33 4.03 -3.37
N ALA A 204 4.71 4.75 -4.31
CA ALA A 204 4.98 4.72 -5.75
C ALA A 204 5.14 6.14 -6.31
N ARG A 205 5.65 6.24 -7.53
CA ARG A 205 5.75 7.48 -8.32
C ARG A 205 4.59 7.56 -9.31
N LEU A 206 4.26 8.76 -9.78
CA LEU A 206 3.27 8.95 -10.84
C LEU A 206 3.64 8.17 -12.11
N ARG A 207 4.93 8.09 -12.46
CA ARG A 207 5.37 7.29 -13.61
C ARG A 207 4.95 5.83 -13.46
N ASP A 208 5.13 5.24 -12.28
CA ASP A 208 4.76 3.84 -12.00
C ASP A 208 3.25 3.61 -12.18
N ILE A 209 2.42 4.63 -11.93
CA ILE A 209 0.96 4.64 -12.19
C ILE A 209 0.67 4.77 -13.69
N GLN A 210 1.37 5.65 -14.39
CA GLN A 210 1.20 5.87 -15.84
C GLN A 210 1.64 4.63 -16.63
N ASP A 211 2.85 4.13 -16.40
CA ASP A 211 3.41 2.94 -17.03
C ASP A 211 2.51 1.69 -16.79
N MET A 212 1.83 1.61 -15.62
CA MET A 212 0.84 0.56 -15.31
C MET A 212 -0.46 0.65 -16.14
N PHE A 213 -0.93 1.87 -16.48
CA PHE A 213 -2.21 2.06 -17.17
C PHE A 213 -2.10 2.37 -18.68
N MET A 214 -0.89 2.67 -19.18
CA MET A 214 -0.61 2.95 -20.60
C MET A 214 -1.11 1.85 -21.55
N GLY A 215 -1.07 0.58 -21.16
CA GLY A 215 -1.59 -0.54 -21.96
C GLY A 215 -3.10 -0.82 -21.81
N VAL A 216 -3.76 -0.23 -20.81
CA VAL A 216 -5.17 -0.49 -20.46
C VAL A 216 -6.12 0.50 -21.15
N GLY A 217 -5.57 1.56 -21.76
CA GLY A 217 -6.38 2.69 -22.24
C GLY A 217 -6.94 3.51 -21.08
N LEU A 218 -6.23 3.60 -19.96
CA LEU A 218 -6.57 4.46 -18.82
C LEU A 218 -5.42 5.44 -18.58
N GLY A 219 -5.74 6.71 -18.29
CA GLY A 219 -4.75 7.77 -18.11
C GLY A 219 -5.30 9.17 -18.42
N PRO A 220 -4.52 10.24 -18.20
CA PRO A 220 -5.00 11.63 -18.30
C PRO A 220 -5.56 12.02 -19.67
N ASP A 221 -4.95 11.50 -20.74
CA ASP A 221 -5.34 11.77 -22.13
C ASP A 221 -6.21 10.67 -22.76
N SER A 222 -6.74 9.75 -21.95
CA SER A 222 -7.57 8.64 -22.46
C SER A 222 -9.01 9.05 -22.77
N TYR A 223 -9.51 8.58 -23.91
CA TYR A 223 -10.93 8.62 -24.29
C TYR A 223 -11.87 7.86 -23.33
N ALA A 224 -11.33 7.02 -22.42
CA ALA A 224 -12.13 6.25 -21.45
C ALA A 224 -12.85 7.12 -20.40
N ILE A 225 -12.44 8.39 -20.20
CA ILE A 225 -13.10 9.32 -19.28
C ILE A 225 -13.54 10.58 -20.04
N ILE A 226 -14.85 10.67 -20.30
CA ILE A 226 -15.47 11.82 -20.98
C ILE A 226 -16.23 12.67 -19.95
N GLU A 227 -15.57 13.70 -19.43
CA GLU A 227 -16.20 14.65 -18.51
C GLU A 227 -17.11 15.66 -19.22
N GLN A 228 -18.08 16.23 -18.48
CA GLN A 228 -19.00 17.23 -19.02
C GLN A 228 -18.22 18.46 -19.55
N GLY A 229 -18.38 18.75 -20.84
CA GLY A 229 -17.66 19.84 -21.53
C GLY A 229 -16.33 19.43 -22.17
N ARG A 230 -15.77 18.25 -21.86
CA ARG A 230 -14.52 17.75 -22.46
C ARG A 230 -14.64 17.60 -23.98
N ILE A 231 -15.80 17.18 -24.48
CA ILE A 231 -16.10 17.12 -25.93
C ILE A 231 -15.97 18.48 -26.62
N GLY A 232 -16.36 19.57 -25.94
CA GLY A 232 -16.20 20.94 -26.47
C GLY A 232 -14.74 21.35 -26.57
N GLN A 233 -13.90 20.95 -25.60
CA GLN A 233 -12.45 21.16 -25.68
C GLN A 233 -11.85 20.39 -26.87
N ILE A 234 -12.16 19.10 -26.99
CA ILE A 234 -11.66 18.22 -28.07
C ILE A 234 -12.01 18.80 -29.45
N LEU A 235 -13.25 19.27 -29.64
CA LEU A 235 -13.69 19.90 -30.90
C LEU A 235 -13.14 21.31 -31.14
N SER A 236 -12.65 21.99 -30.10
CA SER A 236 -12.04 23.33 -30.20
C SER A 236 -10.54 23.31 -30.51
N THR A 237 -9.87 22.17 -30.31
CA THR A 237 -8.45 21.99 -30.63
C THR A 237 -8.31 21.82 -32.15
N LYS A 238 -7.81 22.86 -32.81
CA LYS A 238 -7.59 22.95 -34.26
C LYS A 238 -6.11 23.17 -34.57
#